data_AF-A0A4P8KMZ9-F1
#
_entry.id   AF-A0A4P8KMZ9-F1
#
_cell.length_a   1.000
_cell.length_b   1.000
_cell.length_c   1.000
_cell.angle_alpha   90.00
_cell.angle_beta   90.00
_cell.angle_gamma   90.00
#
_symmetry.space_group_name_H-M   'P 1'
#
loop_
_entity.id
_entity.type
_entity.pdbx_description
1 polymer ?
#
loop_
_entity_poly.entity_id
_entity_poly.type
_entity_poly.pdbx_seq_one_letter_code
_entity_poly.pdbx_strand_id
1 'polypeptide(L)'
;MTGAANQRIVLDGDILTSQVSTLREASSAFSSVAGKVDTPLSGDAFGLLSQGILVPAVQALAGRSRELVTAARELTEKMADGTATALKAFSSLEEDAVDAFNKGDDS
;
A
#
# COMPACT_ATOMS: atom_id res chain seq x y z
N MET A 1 -4.97 39.40 24.76
CA MET A 1 -4.38 39.26 23.41
C MET A 1 -3.97 37.82 23.22
N THR A 2 -4.37 37.25 22.08
CA THR A 2 -3.90 36.00 21.45
C THR A 2 -4.02 34.71 22.26
N GLY A 3 -5.25 34.19 22.34
CA GLY A 3 -5.50 32.77 22.62
C GLY A 3 -4.73 31.93 21.60
N ALA A 4 -3.97 30.96 22.09
CA ALA A 4 -3.14 30.10 21.29
C ALA A 4 -3.99 29.43 20.21
N ALA A 5 -3.71 29.79 18.96
CA ALA A 5 -4.04 28.99 17.79
C ALA A 5 -3.17 27.71 17.81
N ASN A 6 -3.18 26.98 18.92
CA ASN A 6 -2.66 25.63 19.02
C ASN A 6 -3.67 24.75 18.28
N GLN A 7 -3.58 24.82 16.96
CA GLN A 7 -4.38 24.08 16.01
C GLN A 7 -4.20 22.61 16.34
N ARG A 8 -5.17 22.04 17.05
CA ARG A 8 -5.30 20.62 17.29
C ARG A 8 -5.28 19.94 15.91
N ILE A 9 -4.15 19.36 15.52
CA ILE A 9 -4.09 18.44 14.39
C ILE A 9 -4.80 17.19 14.88
N VAL A 10 -6.12 17.16 14.75
CA VAL A 10 -6.90 15.93 14.95
C VAL A 10 -6.60 15.07 13.74
N LEU A 11 -5.79 14.04 13.92
CA LEU A 11 -5.69 13.02 12.89
C LEU A 11 -6.97 12.22 12.90
N ASP A 12 -7.61 12.19 11.74
CA ASP A 12 -8.75 11.33 11.51
C ASP A 12 -8.24 9.88 11.38
N GLY A 13 -8.24 9.17 12.51
CA GLY A 13 -7.82 7.77 12.59
C GLY A 13 -8.65 6.85 11.70
N ASP A 14 -9.91 7.21 11.42
CA ASP A 14 -10.79 6.44 10.54
C ASP A 14 -10.35 6.58 9.08
N ILE A 15 -9.94 7.78 8.66
CA ILE A 15 -9.36 8.01 7.33
C ILE A 15 -8.06 7.22 7.16
N LEU A 16 -7.16 7.26 8.14
CA LEU A 16 -5.89 6.52 8.07
C LEU A 16 -6.11 5.01 8.05
N THR A 17 -7.04 4.51 8.85
CA THR A 17 -7.42 3.08 8.87
C THR A 17 -8.02 2.65 7.53
N SER A 18 -8.88 3.48 6.95
CA SER A 18 -9.44 3.27 5.60
C SER A 18 -8.35 3.25 4.52
N GLN A 19 -7.36 4.14 4.60
CA GLN A 19 -6.21 4.15 3.69
C GLN A 19 -5.37 2.87 3.81
N VAL A 20 -5.09 2.40 5.04
CA VAL A 20 -4.38 1.12 5.24
C VAL A 20 -5.17 -0.04 4.63
N SER A 21 -6.50 -0.07 4.82
CA SER A 21 -7.35 -1.11 4.20
C SER A 21 -7.28 -1.07 2.68
N THR A 22 -7.43 0.12 2.09
CA THR A 22 -7.37 0.33 0.64
C THR A 22 -6.03 -0.10 0.05
N LEU A 23 -4.93 0.22 0.72
CA LEU A 23 -3.58 -0.21 0.30
C LEU A 23 -3.44 -1.73 0.37
N ARG A 24 -3.94 -2.38 1.42
CA ARG A 24 -3.91 -3.84 1.53
C ARG A 24 -4.76 -4.54 0.46
N GLU A 25 -5.93 -3.99 0.14
CA GLU A 25 -6.77 -4.48 -0.95
C GLU A 25 -6.06 -4.35 -2.31
N ALA A 26 -5.42 -3.21 -2.57
CA ALA A 26 -4.63 -3.00 -3.78
C ALA A 26 -3.45 -3.98 -3.89
N SER A 27 -2.73 -4.23 -2.78
CA SER A 27 -1.68 -5.27 -2.73
C SER A 27 -2.23 -6.65 -3.09
N SER A 28 -3.38 -7.03 -2.55
CA SER A 28 -4.04 -8.31 -2.85
C SER A 28 -4.45 -8.40 -4.33
N ALA A 29 -4.98 -7.32 -4.89
CA ALA A 29 -5.31 -7.24 -6.32
C ALA A 29 -4.07 -7.41 -7.20
N PHE A 30 -2.95 -6.76 -6.87
CA PHE A 30 -1.69 -6.95 -7.58
C PHE A 30 -1.18 -8.39 -7.47
N SER A 31 -1.30 -9.03 -6.31
CA SER A 31 -0.95 -10.44 -6.15
C SER A 31 -1.79 -11.37 -7.04
N SER A 32 -3.09 -11.09 -7.18
CA SER A 32 -3.98 -11.85 -8.06
C SER A 32 -3.61 -11.68 -9.54
N VAL A 33 -3.27 -10.46 -9.96
CA VAL A 33 -2.82 -10.16 -11.32
C VAL A 33 -1.47 -10.82 -11.61
N ALA A 34 -0.52 -10.77 -10.68
CA ALA A 34 0.77 -11.43 -10.82
C ALA A 34 0.62 -12.93 -11.11
N GLY A 35 -0.26 -13.63 -10.38
CA GLY A 35 -0.55 -15.05 -10.62
C GLY A 35 -1.12 -15.36 -12.01
N LYS A 36 -1.87 -14.42 -12.60
CA LYS A 36 -2.39 -14.56 -13.98
C LYS A 36 -1.30 -14.35 -15.03
N VAL A 37 -0.37 -13.42 -14.81
CA VAL A 37 0.76 -13.17 -15.71
C VAL A 37 1.79 -14.30 -15.64
N ASP A 38 1.83 -15.05 -14.55
CA ASP A 38 2.74 -16.18 -14.36
C ASP A 38 2.35 -17.44 -15.16
N THR A 39 1.13 -17.47 -15.71
CA THR A 39 0.67 -18.62 -16.51
C THR A 39 1.38 -18.61 -17.89
N PRO A 40 2.21 -19.64 -18.21
CA PRO A 40 2.87 -19.69 -19.50
C PRO A 40 1.85 -19.76 -20.64
N LEU A 41 2.07 -19.00 -21.70
CA LEU A 41 1.29 -19.13 -22.93
C LEU A 41 1.54 -20.51 -23.53
N SER A 42 0.46 -21.24 -23.88
CA SER A 42 0.59 -22.54 -24.53
C SER A 42 1.33 -22.40 -25.85
N GLY A 43 2.27 -23.30 -26.15
CA GLY A 43 3.05 -23.27 -27.40
C GLY A 43 2.18 -23.18 -28.66
N ASP A 44 0.96 -23.70 -28.62
CA ASP A 44 0.02 -23.69 -29.75
C ASP A 44 -0.75 -22.37 -29.92
N ALA A 45 -0.68 -21.44 -28.96
CA ALA A 45 -1.49 -20.20 -28.96
C ALA A 45 -1.13 -19.24 -30.10
N PHE A 46 0.08 -19.35 -30.66
CA PHE A 46 0.58 -18.43 -31.68
C PHE A 46 0.79 -19.07 -33.06
N GLY A 47 0.54 -20.37 -33.24
CA GLY A 47 0.84 -21.07 -34.50
C GLY A 47 2.34 -21.17 -34.80
N LEU A 48 2.74 -22.22 -35.53
CA LEU A 48 4.15 -22.63 -35.71
C LEU A 48 5.08 -21.50 -36.24
N LEU A 49 4.57 -20.63 -37.12
CA LEU A 49 5.35 -19.56 -37.74
C LEU A 49 5.56 -18.35 -36.82
N SER A 50 4.64 -18.11 -35.89
CA SER A 50 4.72 -16.95 -34.99
C SER A 50 5.44 -17.28 -33.67
N GLN A 51 5.72 -18.56 -33.42
CA GLN A 51 6.51 -19.03 -32.27
C GLN A 51 7.93 -18.44 -32.21
N GLY A 52 8.60 -18.24 -33.35
CA GLY A 52 9.99 -17.76 -33.37
C GLY A 52 10.17 -16.28 -33.03
N ILE A 53 9.12 -15.45 -33.18
CA ILE A 53 9.22 -13.99 -33.06
C ILE A 53 8.30 -13.46 -31.96
N LEU A 54 7.04 -13.90 -31.93
CA LEU A 54 6.06 -13.35 -30.99
C LEU A 54 6.22 -13.95 -29.59
N VAL A 55 6.50 -15.25 -29.47
CA VAL A 55 6.60 -15.91 -28.16
C VAL A 55 7.71 -15.30 -27.28
N PRO A 56 8.94 -15.05 -27.78
CA PRO A 56 9.98 -14.40 -26.98
C PRO A 56 9.61 -12.96 -26.57
N ALA A 57 9.02 -12.18 -27.49
CA ALA A 57 8.63 -10.80 -27.21
C ALA A 57 7.50 -10.73 -26.15
N VAL A 58 6.51 -11.62 -26.26
CA VAL A 58 5.40 -11.70 -25.30
C VAL A 58 5.87 -12.24 -23.95
N GLN A 59 6.79 -13.23 -23.92
CA GLN A 59 7.40 -13.69 -22.67
C GLN A 59 8.24 -12.60 -21.99
N ALA A 60 9.01 -11.82 -22.76
CA ALA A 60 9.76 -10.69 -22.23
C ALA A 60 8.83 -9.61 -21.66
N LEU A 61 7.74 -9.29 -22.36
CA LEU A 61 6.71 -8.36 -21.87
C LEU A 61 6.05 -8.89 -20.60
N ALA A 62 5.64 -10.16 -20.56
CA ALA A 62 5.08 -10.79 -19.37
C ALA A 62 6.07 -10.79 -18.19
N GLY A 63 7.37 -10.99 -18.46
CA GLY A 63 8.45 -10.83 -17.46
C GLY A 63 8.49 -9.42 -16.88
N ARG A 64 8.53 -8.39 -17.73
CA ARG A 64 8.53 -6.98 -17.30
C ARG A 64 7.25 -6.59 -16.55
N SER A 65 6.10 -7.07 -17.01
CA SER A 65 4.83 -6.86 -16.32
C SER A 65 4.83 -7.50 -14.93
N ARG A 66 5.41 -8.69 -14.76
CA ARG A 66 5.59 -9.32 -13.44
C ARG A 66 6.47 -8.46 -12.52
N GLU A 67 7.63 -8.02 -13.00
CA GLU A 67 8.52 -7.14 -12.23
C GLU A 67 7.80 -5.88 -11.74
N LEU A 68 7.03 -5.23 -12.62
CA LEU A 68 6.28 -4.03 -12.28
C LEU A 68 5.17 -4.29 -11.24
N VAL A 69 4.41 -5.38 -11.41
CA VAL A 69 3.33 -5.75 -10.48
C VAL A 69 3.90 -6.11 -9.10
N THR A 70 5.03 -6.81 -9.05
CA THR A 70 5.74 -7.10 -7.79
C THR A 70 6.22 -5.82 -7.11
N ALA A 71 6.86 -4.91 -7.84
CA ALA A 71 7.31 -3.63 -7.28
C ALA A 71 6.14 -2.76 -6.78
N ALA A 72 5.03 -2.73 -7.52
CA ALA A 72 3.81 -2.02 -7.10
C ALA A 72 3.23 -2.61 -5.81
N ARG A 73 3.20 -3.94 -5.70
CA ARG A 73 2.76 -4.64 -4.49
C ARG A 73 3.64 -4.28 -3.29
N GLU A 74 4.96 -4.40 -3.42
CA GLU A 74 5.90 -4.09 -2.34
C GLU A 74 5.80 -2.63 -1.88
N LEU A 75 5.65 -1.70 -2.83
CA LEU A 75 5.45 -0.28 -2.52
C LEU A 75 4.17 -0.08 -1.72
N THR A 76 3.09 -0.73 -2.15
CA THR A 76 1.78 -0.60 -1.51
C THR A 76 1.77 -1.20 -0.09
N GLU A 77 2.44 -2.34 0.12
CA GLU A 77 2.65 -2.93 1.45
C GLU A 77 3.47 -1.99 2.36
N LYS A 78 4.58 -1.44 1.87
CA LYS A 78 5.38 -0.47 2.63
C LYS A 78 4.61 0.80 2.99
N MET A 79 3.77 1.29 2.08
CA MET A 79 2.90 2.43 2.37
C MET A 79 1.87 2.08 3.44
N ALA A 80 1.27 0.90 3.40
CA ALA A 80 0.32 0.46 4.42
C ALA A 80 1.00 0.37 5.81
N ASP A 81 2.20 -0.20 5.89
CA ASP A 81 2.97 -0.31 7.13
C ASP A 81 3.40 1.07 7.67
N GLY A 82 3.82 1.97 6.78
CA GLY A 82 4.15 3.34 7.13
C GLY A 82 2.97 4.10 7.71
N THR A 83 1.80 4.02 7.05
CA THR A 83 0.55 4.65 7.53
C THR A 83 0.10 4.05 8.87
N ALA A 84 0.18 2.73 9.03
CA ALA A 84 -0.16 2.08 10.30
C ALA A 84 0.78 2.49 11.44
N THR A 85 2.08 2.64 11.16
CA THR A 85 3.08 3.11 12.13
C THR A 85 2.81 4.55 12.54
N ALA A 86 2.50 5.43 11.57
CA ALA A 86 2.13 6.81 11.84
C ALA A 86 0.87 6.90 12.70
N LEU A 87 -0.18 6.12 12.38
CA LEU A 87 -1.40 6.06 13.17
C LEU A 87 -1.10 5.69 14.62
N LYS A 88 -0.30 4.63 14.84
CA LYS A 88 0.08 4.19 16.20
C LYS A 88 0.85 5.27 16.97
N ALA A 89 1.79 5.96 16.31
CA ALA A 89 2.56 7.03 16.94
C ALA A 89 1.67 8.20 17.34
N PHE A 90 0.69 8.56 16.50
CA PHE A 90 -0.25 9.63 16.81
C PHE A 90 -1.22 9.26 17.93
N SER A 91 -1.75 8.04 17.95
CA SER A 91 -2.61 7.58 19.05
C SER A 91 -1.87 7.61 20.40
N SER A 92 -0.60 7.19 20.42
CA SER A 92 0.23 7.28 21.64
C SER A 92 0.46 8.72 22.08
N LEU A 93 0.69 9.64 21.14
CA LEU A 93 0.88 11.06 21.43
C LEU A 93 -0.41 11.70 22.00
N GLU A 94 -1.56 11.32 21.47
CA GLU A 94 -2.85 11.81 21.98
C GLU A 94 -3.13 11.30 23.40
N GLU A 95 -2.85 10.03 23.70
CA GLU A 95 -2.96 9.47 25.05
C GLU A 95 -2.04 10.19 26.03
N ASP A 96 -0.76 10.38 25.69
CA ASP A 96 0.21 11.08 26.54
C ASP A 96 -0.21 12.54 26.82
N ALA A 97 -0.78 13.21 25.81
CA ALA A 97 -1.26 14.58 25.95
C ALA A 97 -2.49 14.68 26.85
N VAL A 98 -3.43 13.73 26.74
CA VAL A 98 -4.62 13.66 27.62
C VAL A 98 -4.20 13.37 29.06
N ASP A 99 -3.28 12.43 29.27
CA ASP A 99 -2.77 12.09 30.61
C ASP A 99 -2.03 13.25 31.28
N ALA A 100 -1.22 14.00 30.52
CA ALA A 100 -0.54 15.18 31.02
C ALA A 100 -1.52 16.31 31.38
N PHE A 101 -2.57 16.50 30.58
CA PHE A 101 -3.61 17.49 30.85
C PHE A 101 -4.40 17.15 32.12
N ASN A 102 -4.85 15.90 32.25
CA ASN A 102 -5.62 15.45 33.41
C ASN A 102 -4.81 15.53 34.73
N LYS A 103 -3.49 15.27 34.68
CA LYS A 103 -2.61 15.43 35.87
C LYS A 103 -2.35 16.89 36.23
N GLY A 104 -2.47 17.82 35.28
CA GLY A 104 -2.26 19.25 35.50
C GLY A 104 -3.46 19.96 36.14
N ASP A 105 -4.67 19.45 35.98
CA ASP A 105 -5.91 20.00 36.57
C ASP A 105 -6.13 19.57 38.04
N ASP A 106 -5.41 18.54 38.51
CA ASP A 106 -5.47 18.01 39.89
C ASP A 106 -4.43 18.65 40.85
N SER A 107 -3.69 19.69 40.42
CA SER A 107 -2.68 20.43 41.21
C SER A 107 -3.06 21.88 41.45
#